data_AF-A0A926VLB0-F1
#
_entry.id   AF-A0A926VLB0-F1
#
_cell.length_a   1.000
_cell.length_b   1.000
_cell.length_c   1.000
_cell.angle_alpha   90.00
_cell.angle_beta   90.00
_cell.angle_gamma   90.00
#
_symmetry.space_group_name_H-M   'P 1'
#
loop_
_entity.id
_entity.type
_entity.pdbx_description
1 polymer ?
#
loop_
_entity_poly.entity_id
_entity_poly.type
_entity_poly.pdbx_seq_one_letter_code
_entity_poly.pdbx_strand_id
1 'polypeptide(L)'
;MSASEQVMHRMFSEIVAQYHPFAQYIGYQEGEDGFMLHYQGPNGQQYMIVDTEGNILGDTTMGTTRTMEVLTVGAAILSAFFGGQSNR
;
A
#
# COMPACT_ATOMS: atom_id res chain seq x y z
N MET A 1 2.91 8.89 -17.98
CA MET A 1 3.44 8.14 -16.84
C MET A 1 4.94 8.29 -16.80
N SER A 2 5.48 8.87 -15.72
CA SER A 2 6.93 8.99 -15.53
C SER A 2 7.56 7.65 -15.11
N ALA A 3 8.89 7.54 -15.17
CA ALA A 3 9.59 6.35 -14.69
C ALA A 3 9.38 6.13 -13.18
N SER A 4 9.33 7.21 -12.39
CA SER A 4 9.04 7.13 -10.95
C SER A 4 7.61 6.65 -10.69
N GLU A 5 6.64 7.14 -11.46
CA GLU A 5 5.24 6.73 -11.34
C GLU A 5 5.05 5.24 -11.65
N GLN A 6 5.75 4.71 -12.66
CA GLN A 6 5.73 3.26 -12.97
C GLN A 6 6.31 2.41 -11.82
N VAL A 7 7.38 2.87 -11.19
CA VAL A 7 7.97 2.19 -10.02
C VAL A 7 6.98 2.17 -8.86
N MET A 8 6.29 3.29 -8.60
CA MET A 8 5.26 3.38 -7.56
C MET A 8 4.10 2.42 -7.83
N HIS A 9 3.59 2.36 -9.07
CA HIS A 9 2.53 1.41 -9.42
C HIS A 9 2.95 -0.05 -9.22
N ARG A 10 4.18 -0.44 -9.58
CA ARG A 10 4.67 -1.80 -9.35
C ARG A 10 4.74 -2.11 -7.85
N MET A 11 5.34 -1.21 -7.08
CA MET A 11 5.49 -1.34 -5.64
C MET A 11 4.14 -1.45 -4.92
N PHE A 12 3.19 -0.57 -5.23
CA PHE A 12 1.86 -0.62 -4.63
C PHE A 12 1.07 -1.85 -5.06
N SER A 13 1.23 -2.32 -6.29
CA SER A 13 0.65 -3.59 -6.72
C SER A 13 1.18 -4.78 -5.92
N GLU A 14 2.47 -4.81 -5.59
CA GLU A 14 3.08 -5.86 -4.77
C GLU A 14 2.57 -5.81 -3.33
N ILE A 15 2.46 -4.62 -2.74
CA ILE A 15 1.87 -4.45 -1.40
C ILE A 15 0.43 -4.94 -1.39
N VAL A 16 -0.41 -4.52 -2.34
CA VAL A 16 -1.80 -5.01 -2.42
C VAL A 16 -1.85 -6.53 -2.56
N ALA A 17 -1.00 -7.14 -3.39
CA ALA A 17 -0.97 -8.60 -3.54
C ALA A 17 -0.53 -9.34 -2.26
N GLN A 18 0.34 -8.74 -1.45
CA GLN A 18 0.78 -9.33 -0.19
C GLN A 18 -0.31 -9.30 0.88
N TYR A 19 -1.07 -8.20 0.96
CA TYR A 19 -2.14 -8.05 1.95
C TYR A 19 -3.46 -8.67 1.52
N HIS A 20 -3.77 -8.56 0.23
CA HIS A 20 -5.01 -9.01 -0.39
C HIS A 20 -4.69 -9.84 -1.64
N PRO A 21 -4.29 -11.11 -1.49
CA PRO A 21 -3.85 -11.96 -2.61
C PRO A 21 -4.90 -12.15 -3.72
N PHE A 22 -6.18 -11.91 -3.40
CA PHE A 22 -7.30 -12.03 -4.32
C PHE A 22 -7.80 -10.68 -4.84
N ALA A 23 -7.20 -9.57 -4.40
CA ALA A 23 -7.57 -8.24 -4.87
C ALA A 23 -6.73 -7.83 -6.08
N GLN A 24 -7.36 -7.12 -7.00
CA GLN A 24 -6.70 -6.53 -8.15
C GLN A 24 -6.37 -5.06 -7.86
N TYR A 25 -5.08 -4.71 -7.88
CA TYR A 25 -4.67 -3.31 -7.79
C TYR A 25 -5.23 -2.47 -8.94
N ILE A 26 -5.78 -1.29 -8.62
CA ILE A 26 -6.38 -0.35 -9.58
C ILE A 26 -5.47 0.86 -9.77
N GLY A 27 -4.98 1.43 -8.66
CA GLY A 27 -4.22 2.68 -8.67
C GLY A 27 -4.03 3.23 -7.27
N TYR A 28 -3.50 4.44 -7.19
CA TYR A 28 -3.29 5.12 -5.92
C TYR A 28 -3.67 6.60 -6.04
N GLN A 29 -3.92 7.22 -4.89
CA GLN A 29 -4.07 8.65 -4.72
C GLN A 29 -3.06 9.12 -3.67
N GLU A 30 -2.32 10.19 -3.99
CA GLU A 30 -1.41 10.85 -3.05
C GLU A 30 -2.22 11.71 -2.06
N GLY A 31 -1.89 11.60 -0.79
CA GLY A 31 -2.41 12.43 0.30
C GLY A 31 -1.28 13.17 1.01
N GLU A 32 -1.64 13.97 2.01
CA GLU A 32 -0.67 14.79 2.76
C GLU A 32 0.35 13.93 3.54
N ASP A 33 -0.09 12.79 4.08
CA ASP A 33 0.72 11.91 4.95
C ASP A 33 1.04 10.55 4.33
N GLY A 34 0.80 10.36 3.02
CA GLY A 34 1.07 9.08 2.36
C GLY A 34 0.22 8.82 1.11
N PHE A 35 -0.17 7.56 0.94
CA PHE A 35 -0.82 7.04 -0.27
C PHE A 35 -2.05 6.22 0.06
N MET A 36 -3.15 6.51 -0.63
CA MET A 36 -4.34 5.66 -0.63
C MET A 36 -4.28 4.73 -1.84
N LEU A 37 -4.15 3.43 -1.60
CA LEU A 37 -4.11 2.39 -2.62
C LEU A 37 -5.52 1.88 -2.87
N HIS A 38 -6.00 1.99 -4.11
CA HIS A 38 -7.28 1.45 -4.55
C HIS A 38 -7.10 0.08 -5.17
N TYR A 39 -7.97 -0.85 -4.81
CA TYR A 39 -7.98 -2.20 -5.38
C TYR A 39 -9.41 -2.76 -5.44
N GLN A 40 -9.62 -3.69 -6.35
CA GLN A 40 -10.87 -4.41 -6.53
C GLN A 40 -10.78 -5.73 -5.75
N GLY A 41 -11.46 -5.81 -4.62
CA GLY A 41 -11.60 -7.04 -3.85
C GLY A 41 -12.88 -7.81 -4.19
N PRO A 42 -13.11 -8.97 -3.54
CA PRO A 42 -14.31 -9.78 -3.71
C PRO A 42 -15.62 -9.03 -3.39
N ASN A 43 -15.55 -8.03 -2.51
CA ASN A 43 -16.70 -7.27 -2.01
C ASN A 43 -16.89 -5.92 -2.71
N GLY A 44 -16.18 -5.67 -3.81
CA GLY A 44 -16.21 -4.38 -4.50
C GLY A 44 -14.87 -3.64 -4.44
N GLN A 45 -14.91 -2.37 -4.84
CA GLN A 45 -13.75 -1.49 -4.78
C GLN A 45 -13.48 -1.11 -3.32
N GLN A 46 -12.22 -1.28 -2.93
CA GLN A 46 -11.71 -1.10 -1.58
C GLN A 46 -10.43 -0.26 -1.63
N TYR A 47 -10.01 0.21 -0.48
CA TYR A 47 -8.80 1.00 -0.31
C TYR A 47 -8.02 0.66 0.96
N MET A 48 -6.72 0.93 0.90
CA MET A 48 -5.76 0.82 1.99
C MET A 48 -4.93 2.09 2.04
N ILE A 49 -4.72 2.65 3.23
CA ILE A 49 -3.92 3.85 3.44
C ILE A 49 -2.55 3.41 3.96
N VAL A 50 -1.51 3.89 3.29
CA VAL A 50 -0.12 3.59 3.60
C VAL A 50 0.61 4.91 3.82
N ASP A 51 1.37 5.05 4.90
CA ASP A 51 2.20 6.25 5.12
C ASP A 51 3.47 6.25 4.26
N THR A 52 4.26 7.32 4.31
CA THR A 52 5.51 7.45 3.55
C THR A 52 6.61 6.46 3.98
N GLU A 53 6.49 5.87 5.17
CA GLU A 53 7.41 4.84 5.69
C GLU A 53 6.95 3.42 5.33
N GLY A 54 5.72 3.29 4.85
CA GLY A 54 5.07 2.06 4.47
C GLY A 54 4.23 1.38 5.53
N ASN A 55 3.96 2.04 6.65
CA ASN A 55 3.01 1.53 7.61
C ASN A 55 1.59 1.64 7.05
N ILE A 56 0.78 0.59 7.25
CA ILE A 56 -0.64 0.67 6.93
C ILE A 56 -1.35 1.41 8.05
N LEU A 57 -1.97 2.54 7.70
CA LEU A 57 -2.76 3.36 8.60
C LEU A 57 -4.22 2.87 8.70
N GLY A 58 -4.73 2.24 7.63
CA GLY A 58 -6.09 1.70 7.60
C GLY A 58 -6.40 0.90 6.34
N ASP A 59 -7.37 -0.02 6.44
CA ASP A 59 -7.77 -0.93 5.36
C ASP A 59 -9.28 -1.21 5.40
N THR A 60 -9.93 -1.28 4.22
CA THR A 60 -11.38 -1.48 4.08
C THR A 60 -11.80 -2.86 3.58
N THR A 61 -10.86 -3.78 3.37
CA THR A 61 -11.14 -5.16 2.93
C THR A 61 -11.87 -5.96 3.97
N MET A 62 -11.53 -5.73 5.23
CA MET A 62 -12.22 -6.36 6.34
C MET A 62 -13.48 -5.53 6.62
N GLY A 63 -14.66 -6.14 6.58
CA GLY A 63 -15.96 -5.54 6.95
C GLY A 63 -16.08 -5.11 8.42
N THR A 64 -14.97 -4.72 9.01
CA THR A 64 -14.78 -4.12 10.31
C THR A 64 -13.79 -3.00 10.07
N THR A 65 -14.23 -1.75 10.22
CA THR A 65 -13.36 -0.62 10.53
C THR A 65 -12.62 -0.96 11.83
N ARG A 66 -11.59 -1.80 11.76
CA ARG A 66 -10.66 -2.04 12.87
C ARG A 66 -9.74 -0.84 12.91
N THR A 67 -10.28 0.23 13.48
CA THR A 67 -9.46 1.22 14.16
C THR A 67 -8.69 0.48 15.24
N MET A 68 -7.38 0.75 15.35
CA MET A 68 -6.47 0.22 16.38
C MET A 68 -5.99 -1.22 16.20
N GLU A 69 -4.92 -1.38 15.43
CA GLU A 69 -3.59 -1.74 15.94
C GLU A 69 -2.67 -1.79 14.72
N VAL A 70 -1.62 -0.97 14.76
CA VAL A 70 -0.62 -0.84 13.69
C VAL A 70 -0.06 -2.23 13.36
N LEU A 71 -0.60 -2.86 12.31
CA LEU A 71 -0.07 -4.10 11.79
C LEU A 71 1.11 -3.72 10.90
N THR A 72 2.29 -3.60 11.52
CA THR A 72 3.57 -3.24 10.89
C THR A 72 4.09 -4.36 9.98
N VAL A 73 3.30 -4.80 9.00
CA VAL A 73 3.77 -5.72 7.95
C VAL A 73 4.25 -4.92 6.73
N GLY A 74 3.85 -3.64 6.60
CA GLY A 74 4.01 -2.86 5.36
C GLY A 74 5.36 -2.14 5.28
N ALA A 75 5.86 -1.66 6.43
CA ALA A 75 7.13 -0.94 6.52
C ALA A 75 8.31 -1.79 6.05
N ALA A 76 8.26 -3.11 6.21
CA ALA A 76 9.33 -4.00 5.78
C ALA A 76 9.50 -4.02 4.24
N ILE A 77 8.41 -3.87 3.48
CA ILE A 77 8.44 -3.92 2.01
C ILE A 77 8.97 -2.58 1.48
N LEU A 78 8.41 -1.47 1.96
CA LEU A 78 8.84 -0.14 1.51
C LEU A 78 10.25 0.20 1.96
N SER A 79 10.66 -0.23 3.15
CA SER A 79 12.05 -0.12 3.61
C SER A 79 13.01 -1.00 2.79
N ALA A 80 12.57 -2.14 2.25
CA ALA A 80 13.41 -2.97 1.38
C ALA A 80 13.63 -2.30 -0.01
N PHE A 81 12.64 -1.55 -0.50
CA PHE A 81 12.74 -0.84 -1.78
C PHE A 81 13.40 0.55 -1.67
N PHE A 82 13.16 1.29 -0.59
CA PHE A 82 13.71 2.64 -0.37
C PHE A 82 14.97 2.66 0.52
N GLY A 83 15.18 1.65 1.37
CA GLY A 83 16.33 1.53 2.26
C GLY A 83 17.57 0.87 1.63
N GLY A 84 17.51 0.52 0.35
CA GLY A 84 18.63 -0.06 -0.40
C GLY A 84 19.70 0.92 -0.89
N GLN A 85 19.51 2.24 -0.72
CA GLN A 85 20.43 3.26 -1.24
C GLN A 85 20.94 4.22 -0.16
N SER A 86 21.45 3.67 0.94
CA SER A 86 22.32 4.41 1.88
C SER A 86 23.38 3.50 2.50
N ASN A 87 24.21 2.90 1.66
CA ASN A 87 25.65 2.73 1.91
C ASN A 87 26.36 2.05 0.74
N ARG A 88 26.90 2.85 -0.19
CA ARG A 88 28.25 2.73 -0.78
C ARG A 88 28.43 3.71 -1.92
#